data_AF-A0A7S4IFF3-F1
#
_entry.id   AF-A0A7S4IFF3-F1
#
_cell.length_a   1.000
_cell.length_b   1.000
_cell.length_c   1.000
_cell.angle_alpha   90.00
_cell.angle_beta   90.00
_cell.angle_gamma   90.00
#
_symmetry.space_group_name_H-M   'P 1'
#
loop_
_entity.id
_entity.type
_entity.pdbx_description
1 polymer ?
#
loop_
_entity_poly.entity_id
_entity_poly.type
_entity_poly.pdbx_seq_one_letter_code
_entity_poly.pdbx_strand_id
1 'polypeptide(L)'
;FFCWVLMLLPRLIDLYVSCIDADSRAALVLFDELNVKFNLHKINSDQTLELGHLPAGWPILKDKDFFVAEGNTVLRYIASKLDISKGFYPKNLQSRTRIDMVLDWSSQHLTPATNSVLEIGTSYSPTTYQFVSEKRYQPSVDEIGSAMKGYIEVLREMEKLFLQKTPYLASDDITIADIQVACQLMFSQVFNIDFSPYPKLNDWYVKVQKSLKGWERVHEEFEAFVVECVKQQKLNQAHDQKMKKHGKDAAGGNRQPDVYHTVYFQKPPEEVWAMFVQPDTWAGSKSEFTEKPGGKFSYFEIVEGTNLYIQTNHRLLQSWRHTDWPTGSSTVRINIEPEGQNGTQLILLQQDIPRTCIKKTDELWNAQFWKPMGGVLVRNILQQIFFDNLSPHTVYSLMTDSQTCSRLTKTKCDIGRGIGTNVSLLDGTLTGKNVDLVTDVKVVQQLQFTIEGWPTGHYSTLTLEISRVAGGTTIVHTQENVPVCNFRQVVDLWDKSFWKKMQRWTEDVVV
;
A
#
# COMPACT_ATOMS: atom_id res chain seq x y z
N PHE A 1 17.55 -40.35 -55.75
CA PHE A 1 17.95 -40.72 -54.39
C PHE A 1 18.00 -39.50 -53.44
N PHE A 2 17.08 -38.53 -53.56
CA PHE A 2 17.19 -37.25 -52.81
C PHE A 2 15.83 -36.65 -52.38
N CYS A 3 14.86 -37.47 -51.96
CA CYS A 3 13.55 -36.94 -51.52
C CYS A 3 12.90 -37.63 -50.31
N TRP A 4 13.60 -38.47 -49.56
CA TRP A 4 12.95 -39.28 -48.49
C TRP A 4 13.60 -39.18 -47.09
N VAL A 5 14.46 -38.18 -46.83
CA VAL A 5 15.08 -37.96 -45.50
C VAL A 5 14.42 -36.80 -44.72
N LEU A 6 13.26 -36.31 -45.16
CA LEU A 6 12.47 -35.28 -44.45
C LEU A 6 11.41 -35.88 -43.50
N MET A 7 11.48 -37.18 -43.21
CA MET A 7 10.62 -37.85 -42.25
C MET A 7 11.25 -37.88 -40.85
N LEU A 8 10.49 -37.33 -39.88
CA LEU A 8 10.48 -37.69 -38.46
C LEU A 8 11.55 -37.08 -37.54
N LEU A 9 11.75 -35.76 -37.57
CA LEU A 9 12.11 -35.08 -36.32
C LEU A 9 10.82 -34.96 -35.47
N PRO A 10 10.79 -35.45 -34.21
CA PRO A 10 9.65 -35.21 -33.34
C PRO A 10 9.44 -33.70 -33.21
N ARG A 11 8.25 -33.21 -33.56
CA ARG A 11 7.89 -31.81 -33.35
C ARG A 11 7.91 -31.56 -31.84
N LEU A 12 8.91 -30.83 -31.39
CA LEU A 12 9.07 -30.43 -30.00
C LEU A 12 7.98 -29.42 -29.63
N ILE A 13 7.64 -29.38 -28.34
CA ILE A 13 6.76 -28.35 -27.78
C ILE A 13 7.52 -27.02 -27.81
N ASP A 14 6.87 -25.94 -28.21
CA ASP A 14 7.39 -24.59 -28.10
C ASP A 14 6.93 -23.98 -26.78
N LEU A 15 7.87 -23.47 -25.97
CA LEU A 15 7.59 -22.78 -24.72
C LEU A 15 8.11 -21.35 -24.81
N TYR A 16 7.20 -20.39 -24.70
CA TYR A 16 7.44 -18.96 -24.73
C TYR A 16 7.43 -18.43 -23.30
N VAL A 17 8.52 -17.80 -22.86
CA VAL A 17 8.74 -17.46 -21.45
C VAL A 17 9.31 -16.05 -21.26
N SER A 18 9.03 -15.49 -20.08
CA SER A 18 9.82 -14.41 -19.48
C SER A 18 10.65 -14.99 -18.32
N CYS A 19 11.96 -14.77 -18.30
CA CYS A 19 12.83 -15.33 -17.26
C CYS A 19 12.66 -14.67 -15.87
N ILE A 20 11.90 -13.57 -15.79
CA ILE A 20 11.58 -12.88 -14.52
C ILE A 20 10.29 -13.44 -13.90
N ASP A 21 9.35 -13.80 -14.76
CA ASP A 21 8.02 -14.29 -14.39
C ASP A 21 8.10 -15.63 -13.63
N ALA A 22 7.31 -15.78 -12.57
CA ALA A 22 7.35 -16.98 -11.71
C ALA A 22 6.78 -18.21 -12.44
N ASP A 23 5.66 -18.03 -13.14
CA ASP A 23 4.98 -19.10 -13.87
C ASP A 23 5.88 -19.69 -14.97
N SER A 24 6.57 -18.80 -15.67
CA SER A 24 7.57 -19.14 -16.69
C SER A 24 8.71 -19.97 -16.12
N ARG A 25 9.26 -19.56 -14.96
CA ARG A 25 10.32 -20.31 -14.28
C ARG A 25 9.82 -21.66 -13.77
N ALA A 26 8.60 -21.72 -13.24
CA ALA A 26 8.00 -22.98 -12.80
C ALA A 26 7.88 -23.98 -13.97
N ALA A 27 7.45 -23.52 -15.15
CA ALA A 27 7.39 -24.36 -16.35
C ALA A 27 8.80 -24.85 -16.78
N LEU A 28 9.80 -23.97 -16.75
CA LEU A 28 11.20 -24.32 -17.07
C LEU A 28 11.76 -25.36 -16.10
N VAL A 29 11.55 -25.19 -14.79
CA VAL A 29 11.95 -26.15 -13.77
C VAL A 29 11.30 -27.51 -14.03
N LEU A 30 9.99 -27.54 -14.33
CA LEU A 30 9.29 -28.78 -14.59
C LEU A 30 9.85 -29.49 -15.84
N PHE A 31 10.14 -28.77 -16.93
CA PHE A 31 10.77 -29.37 -18.11
C PHE A 31 12.15 -29.98 -17.81
N ASP A 32 12.96 -29.33 -16.97
CA ASP A 32 14.26 -29.85 -16.53
C ASP A 32 14.12 -31.14 -15.73
N GLU A 33 13.18 -31.18 -14.79
CA GLU A 33 12.95 -32.36 -13.95
C GLU A 33 12.45 -33.57 -14.75
N LEU A 34 11.66 -33.30 -15.79
CA LEU A 34 11.20 -34.32 -16.72
C LEU A 34 12.28 -34.73 -17.73
N ASN A 35 13.35 -33.94 -17.88
CA ASN A 35 14.43 -34.15 -18.83
C ASN A 35 13.92 -34.36 -20.27
N VAL A 36 12.92 -33.55 -20.66
CA VAL A 36 12.28 -33.60 -21.98
C VAL A 36 12.82 -32.47 -22.85
N LYS A 37 13.12 -32.76 -24.12
CA LYS A 37 13.52 -31.72 -25.08
C LYS A 37 12.31 -30.88 -25.48
N PHE A 38 12.50 -29.57 -25.56
CA PHE A 38 11.50 -28.60 -26.01
C PHE A 38 12.22 -27.43 -26.68
N ASN A 39 11.48 -26.64 -27.47
CA ASN A 39 11.99 -25.41 -28.05
C ASN A 39 11.71 -24.26 -27.07
N LEU A 40 12.76 -23.63 -26.58
CA LEU A 40 12.65 -22.48 -25.68
C LEU A 40 12.70 -21.18 -26.48
N HIS A 41 11.67 -20.34 -26.30
CA HIS A 41 11.58 -19.01 -26.86
C HIS A 41 11.55 -18.00 -25.70
N LYS A 42 12.69 -17.35 -25.44
CA LYS A 42 12.78 -16.28 -24.45
C LYS A 42 12.30 -14.98 -25.07
N ILE A 43 11.38 -14.31 -24.40
CA ILE A 43 10.77 -13.08 -24.92
C ILE A 43 11.22 -11.91 -24.06
N ASN A 44 11.74 -10.89 -24.73
CA ASN A 44 11.99 -9.61 -24.11
C ASN A 44 10.72 -8.74 -24.22
N SER A 45 10.49 -7.85 -23.24
CA SER A 45 9.26 -7.05 -23.10
C SER A 45 8.88 -6.18 -24.32
N ASP A 46 9.77 -6.05 -25.30
CA ASP A 46 9.65 -5.25 -26.53
C ASP A 46 9.35 -6.06 -27.79
N GLN A 47 9.35 -7.40 -27.70
CA GLN A 47 9.09 -8.25 -28.86
C GLN A 47 7.58 -8.44 -29.07
N THR A 48 7.05 -7.78 -30.09
CA THR A 48 5.76 -8.14 -30.68
C THR A 48 5.93 -9.46 -31.41
N LEU A 49 5.48 -10.54 -30.80
CA LEU A 49 5.37 -11.82 -31.52
C LEU A 49 4.30 -11.67 -32.60
N GLU A 50 4.63 -12.03 -33.85
CA GLU A 50 3.66 -12.29 -34.91
C GLU A 50 2.88 -13.59 -34.63
N LEU A 51 2.30 -13.72 -33.43
CA LEU A 51 1.55 -14.91 -32.99
C LEU A 51 0.04 -14.68 -32.90
N GLY A 52 -0.47 -13.53 -33.37
CA GLY A 52 -1.91 -13.23 -33.39
C GLY A 52 -2.49 -12.88 -32.03
N HIS A 53 -3.81 -13.12 -31.84
CA HIS A 53 -4.58 -12.81 -30.63
C HIS A 53 -4.32 -13.82 -29.49
N LEU A 54 -3.08 -13.95 -29.02
CA LEU A 54 -2.81 -14.75 -27.82
C LEU A 54 -3.26 -14.00 -26.54
N PRO A 55 -3.67 -14.72 -25.48
CA PRO A 55 -4.03 -14.12 -24.19
C PRO A 55 -2.88 -13.31 -23.57
N ALA A 56 -3.19 -12.33 -22.73
CA ALA A 56 -2.18 -11.61 -21.95
C ALA A 56 -1.60 -12.54 -20.87
N GLY A 57 -0.26 -12.67 -20.79
CA GLY A 57 0.44 -13.41 -19.72
C GLY A 57 1.48 -14.41 -20.23
N TRP A 58 2.50 -14.69 -19.41
CA TRP A 58 3.52 -15.72 -19.63
C TRP A 58 3.35 -16.84 -18.60
N PRO A 59 3.78 -18.09 -18.90
CA PRO A 59 4.29 -18.59 -20.18
C PRO A 59 3.17 -18.97 -21.14
N ILE A 60 3.53 -19.13 -22.42
CA ILE A 60 2.66 -19.72 -23.44
C ILE A 60 3.30 -20.99 -23.95
N LEU A 61 2.55 -22.09 -23.91
CA LEU A 61 2.97 -23.38 -24.44
C LEU A 61 2.23 -23.64 -25.75
N LYS A 62 2.96 -24.02 -26.81
CA LYS A 62 2.40 -24.45 -28.08
C LYS A 62 2.82 -25.88 -28.40
N ASP A 63 1.82 -26.74 -28.53
CA ASP A 63 1.96 -28.14 -28.89
C ASP A 63 1.26 -28.39 -30.22
N LYS A 64 2.05 -28.30 -31.30
CA LYS A 64 1.55 -28.30 -32.68
C LYS A 64 0.58 -27.13 -32.91
N ASP A 65 -0.71 -27.43 -33.09
CA ASP A 65 -1.77 -26.44 -33.37
C ASP A 65 -2.55 -26.05 -32.11
N PHE A 66 -2.23 -26.67 -30.96
CA PHE A 66 -2.87 -26.39 -29.67
C PHE A 66 -1.98 -25.46 -28.83
N PHE A 67 -2.57 -24.43 -28.23
CA PHE A 67 -1.87 -23.54 -27.31
C PHE A 67 -2.49 -23.59 -25.91
N VAL A 68 -1.65 -23.39 -24.90
CA VAL A 68 -2.03 -23.30 -23.49
C VAL A 68 -1.39 -22.03 -22.93
N ALA A 69 -2.21 -21.21 -22.27
CA ALA A 69 -1.80 -20.05 -21.49
C ALA A 69 -2.26 -20.25 -20.02
N GLU A 70 -1.94 -19.30 -19.16
CA GLU A 70 -2.05 -19.37 -17.69
C GLU A 70 -1.03 -20.33 -17.05
N GLY A 71 -0.16 -19.83 -16.19
CA GLY A 71 0.95 -20.60 -15.62
C GLY A 71 0.57 -21.94 -15.01
N ASN A 72 -0.40 -21.93 -14.09
CA ASN A 72 -0.87 -23.15 -13.44
C ASN A 72 -1.46 -24.16 -14.44
N THR A 73 -2.15 -23.69 -15.48
CA THR A 73 -2.72 -24.54 -16.53
C THR A 73 -1.62 -25.14 -17.40
N VAL A 74 -0.58 -24.36 -17.74
CA VAL A 74 0.61 -24.84 -18.44
C VAL A 74 1.31 -25.94 -17.64
N LEU A 75 1.49 -25.77 -16.32
CA LEU A 75 2.07 -26.80 -15.45
C LEU A 75 1.25 -28.10 -15.45
N ARG A 76 -0.08 -27.99 -15.31
CA ARG A 76 -1.00 -29.15 -15.37
C ARG A 76 -0.89 -29.87 -16.71
N TYR A 77 -0.77 -29.13 -17.82
CA TYR A 77 -0.62 -29.70 -19.16
C TYR A 77 0.70 -30.45 -19.31
N ILE A 78 1.82 -29.81 -18.97
CA ILE A 78 3.16 -30.39 -19.03
C ILE A 78 3.19 -31.67 -18.20
N ALA A 79 2.77 -31.62 -16.93
CA ALA A 79 2.78 -32.78 -16.06
C ALA A 79 1.85 -33.89 -16.59
N SER A 80 0.61 -33.58 -16.96
CA SER A 80 -0.33 -34.60 -17.44
C SER A 80 0.12 -35.28 -18.74
N LYS A 81 0.86 -34.58 -19.60
CA LYS A 81 1.27 -35.08 -20.92
C LYS A 81 2.65 -35.73 -20.92
N LEU A 82 3.60 -35.14 -20.19
CA LEU A 82 5.02 -35.47 -20.28
C LEU A 82 5.56 -36.16 -19.03
N ASP A 83 4.87 -36.07 -17.89
CA ASP A 83 5.27 -36.77 -16.67
C ASP A 83 4.83 -38.23 -16.72
N ILE A 84 5.74 -39.09 -17.18
CA ILE A 84 5.49 -40.53 -17.34
C ILE A 84 5.69 -41.29 -16.02
N SER A 85 6.56 -40.81 -15.11
CA SER A 85 7.01 -41.61 -13.97
C SER A 85 7.39 -40.85 -12.70
N LYS A 86 7.43 -39.52 -12.72
CA LYS A 86 7.87 -38.71 -11.57
C LYS A 86 6.71 -38.40 -10.62
N GLY A 87 5.49 -38.29 -11.15
CA GLY A 87 4.29 -38.15 -10.34
C GLY A 87 4.04 -36.75 -9.78
N PHE A 88 4.58 -35.70 -10.42
CA PHE A 88 4.36 -34.29 -10.04
C PHE A 88 2.89 -33.87 -10.07
N TYR A 89 2.04 -34.58 -10.84
CA TYR A 89 0.59 -34.38 -10.90
C TYR A 89 -0.18 -35.71 -11.05
N PRO A 90 -0.48 -36.41 -9.94
CA PRO A 90 -1.12 -37.73 -9.96
C PRO A 90 -2.55 -37.71 -10.55
N LYS A 91 -3.00 -38.89 -11.00
CA LYS A 91 -4.36 -39.08 -11.55
C LYS A 91 -5.44 -39.32 -10.48
N ASN A 92 -5.05 -39.72 -9.27
CA ASN A 92 -6.00 -39.90 -8.18
C ASN A 92 -6.71 -38.58 -7.87
N LEU A 93 -8.05 -38.60 -7.85
CA LEU A 93 -8.88 -37.42 -7.68
C LEU A 93 -8.51 -36.63 -6.41
N GLN A 94 -8.42 -37.29 -5.26
CA GLN A 94 -8.17 -36.61 -3.98
C GLN A 94 -6.77 -35.99 -3.93
N SER A 95 -5.74 -36.72 -4.39
CA SER A 95 -4.38 -36.18 -4.45
C SER A 95 -4.30 -34.98 -5.40
N ARG A 96 -4.93 -35.09 -6.57
CA ARG A 96 -5.01 -34.02 -7.56
C ARG A 96 -5.72 -32.77 -7.02
N THR A 97 -6.87 -32.95 -6.36
CA THR A 97 -7.62 -31.83 -5.77
C THR A 97 -6.81 -31.07 -4.72
N ARG A 98 -5.97 -31.75 -3.92
CA ARG A 98 -5.09 -31.05 -2.97
C ARG A 98 -4.07 -30.17 -3.68
N ILE A 99 -3.48 -30.65 -4.77
CA ILE A 99 -2.54 -29.89 -5.59
C ILE A 99 -3.25 -28.69 -6.25
N ASP A 100 -4.42 -28.93 -6.84
CA ASP A 100 -5.20 -27.88 -7.49
C ASP A 100 -5.61 -26.79 -6.50
N MET A 101 -5.99 -27.17 -5.27
CA MET A 101 -6.31 -26.21 -4.21
C MET A 101 -5.11 -25.29 -3.88
N VAL A 102 -3.88 -25.81 -3.85
CA VAL A 102 -2.68 -25.00 -3.59
C VAL A 102 -2.38 -24.07 -4.77
N LEU A 103 -2.47 -24.57 -6.01
CA LEU A 103 -2.26 -23.76 -7.22
C LEU A 103 -3.28 -22.62 -7.33
N ASP A 104 -4.55 -22.92 -7.08
CA ASP A 104 -5.61 -21.92 -7.15
C ASP A 104 -5.46 -20.92 -5.99
N TRP A 105 -5.16 -21.39 -4.78
CA TRP A 105 -4.85 -20.51 -3.65
C TRP A 105 -3.66 -19.58 -3.95
N SER A 106 -2.58 -20.09 -4.55
CA SER A 106 -1.40 -19.27 -4.86
C SER A 106 -1.72 -18.20 -5.91
N SER A 107 -2.59 -18.50 -6.87
CA SER A 107 -3.05 -17.51 -7.87
C SER A 107 -3.95 -16.42 -7.26
N GLN A 108 -4.78 -16.76 -6.28
CA GLN A 108 -5.77 -15.85 -5.70
C GLN A 108 -5.26 -15.06 -4.48
N HIS A 109 -4.23 -15.54 -3.79
CA HIS A 109 -3.76 -14.95 -2.54
C HIS A 109 -2.29 -14.56 -2.61
N LEU A 110 -1.40 -15.53 -2.90
CA LEU A 110 0.04 -15.29 -2.91
C LEU A 110 0.45 -14.32 -4.03
N THR A 111 -0.02 -14.55 -5.25
CA THR A 111 0.36 -13.76 -6.42
C THR A 111 -0.08 -12.29 -6.29
N PRO A 112 -1.33 -11.97 -5.93
CA PRO A 112 -1.74 -10.58 -5.72
C PRO A 112 -1.00 -9.90 -4.58
N ALA A 113 -0.73 -10.62 -3.47
CA ALA A 113 0.05 -10.08 -2.38
C ALA A 113 1.50 -9.77 -2.81
N THR A 114 2.16 -10.67 -3.53
CA THR A 114 3.51 -10.43 -4.10
C THR A 114 3.51 -9.23 -5.05
N ASN A 115 2.56 -9.17 -5.98
CA ASN A 115 2.46 -8.09 -6.95
C ASN A 115 2.21 -6.75 -6.27
N SER A 116 1.41 -6.72 -5.22
CA SER A 116 1.16 -5.50 -4.44
C SER A 116 2.45 -4.98 -3.82
N VAL A 117 3.26 -5.85 -3.21
CA VAL A 117 4.56 -5.44 -2.63
C VAL A 117 5.55 -5.04 -3.74
N LEU A 118 5.56 -5.70 -4.90
CA LEU A 118 6.44 -5.34 -6.03
C LEU A 118 6.09 -3.98 -6.60
N GLU A 119 4.80 -3.76 -6.88
CA GLU A 119 4.28 -2.53 -7.45
C GLU A 119 4.36 -1.36 -6.47
N ILE A 120 4.32 -1.60 -5.15
CA ILE A 120 4.43 -0.53 -4.15
C ILE A 120 5.90 -0.31 -3.78
N GLY A 121 6.64 -1.37 -3.46
CA GLY A 121 8.00 -1.33 -2.91
C GLY A 121 9.15 -1.23 -3.93
N THR A 122 8.91 -1.40 -5.23
CA THR A 122 9.99 -1.40 -6.26
C THR A 122 9.61 -0.63 -7.51
N SER A 123 10.55 -0.16 -8.32
CA SER A 123 10.25 0.48 -9.62
C SER A 123 9.81 -0.49 -10.72
N TYR A 124 9.70 -1.80 -10.42
CA TYR A 124 9.28 -2.80 -11.38
C TYR A 124 7.74 -2.90 -11.43
N SER A 125 7.17 -2.89 -12.63
CA SER A 125 5.75 -3.17 -12.85
C SER A 125 5.55 -4.64 -13.20
N PRO A 126 4.84 -5.41 -12.37
CA PRO A 126 4.49 -6.81 -12.68
C PRO A 126 3.61 -6.92 -13.93
N THR A 127 2.79 -5.91 -14.20
CA THR A 127 1.85 -5.90 -15.34
C THR A 127 2.56 -5.70 -16.67
N THR A 128 3.57 -4.84 -16.73
CA THR A 128 4.29 -4.54 -17.98
C THR A 128 5.64 -5.25 -18.09
N TYR A 129 6.05 -5.98 -17.05
CA TYR A 129 7.36 -6.65 -16.95
C TYR A 129 8.54 -5.70 -17.20
N GLN A 130 8.40 -4.43 -16.82
CA GLN A 130 9.39 -3.40 -17.07
C GLN A 130 9.69 -2.60 -15.80
N PHE A 131 10.93 -2.14 -15.70
CA PHE A 131 11.27 -1.06 -14.79
C PHE A 131 10.66 0.23 -15.31
N VAL A 132 9.79 0.83 -14.49
CA VAL A 132 9.22 2.14 -14.78
C VAL A 132 10.18 3.17 -14.19
N SER A 133 10.82 3.95 -15.07
CA SER A 133 11.81 4.96 -14.68
C SER A 133 11.22 6.02 -13.74
N GLU A 134 9.91 6.27 -13.86
CA GLU A 134 9.16 7.20 -13.03
C GLU A 134 7.77 6.65 -12.72
N LYS A 135 7.55 6.18 -11.49
CA LYS A 135 6.18 5.99 -11.02
C LYS A 135 5.53 7.35 -10.85
N ARG A 136 4.39 7.58 -11.51
CA ARG A 136 3.59 8.82 -11.35
C ARG A 136 3.09 9.07 -9.92
N TYR A 137 3.21 8.05 -9.06
CA TYR A 137 2.75 8.03 -7.68
C TYR A 137 3.84 7.39 -6.82
N GLN A 138 4.20 8.06 -5.74
CA GLN A 138 5.14 7.54 -4.75
C GLN A 138 4.32 7.05 -3.55
N PRO A 139 4.34 5.74 -3.23
CA PRO A 139 3.58 5.22 -2.10
C PRO A 139 4.13 5.74 -0.79
N SER A 140 3.22 6.03 0.15
CA SER A 140 3.55 6.40 1.52
C SER A 140 4.15 5.24 2.30
N VAL A 141 4.78 5.55 3.44
CA VAL A 141 5.31 4.54 4.36
C VAL A 141 4.20 3.61 4.87
N ASP A 142 2.99 4.13 5.06
CA ASP A 142 1.84 3.36 5.54
C ASP A 142 1.29 2.40 4.48
N GLU A 143 1.30 2.80 3.21
CA GLU A 143 0.90 1.95 2.08
C GLU A 143 1.91 0.82 1.85
N ILE A 144 3.21 1.14 1.94
CA ILE A 144 4.28 0.12 1.92
C ILE A 144 4.11 -0.83 3.11
N GLY A 145 3.89 -0.30 4.31
CA GLY A 145 3.69 -1.09 5.53
C GLY A 145 2.47 -2.00 5.44
N SER A 146 1.37 -1.51 4.88
CA SER A 146 0.13 -2.27 4.71
C SER A 146 0.29 -3.40 3.69
N ALA A 147 0.92 -3.14 2.55
CA ALA A 147 1.23 -4.16 1.55
C ALA A 147 2.14 -5.26 2.11
N MET A 148 3.20 -4.86 2.84
CA MET A 148 4.11 -5.79 3.52
C MET A 148 3.39 -6.63 4.56
N LYS A 149 2.50 -6.03 5.36
CA LYS A 149 1.69 -6.74 6.35
C LYS A 149 0.79 -7.80 5.68
N GLY A 150 0.10 -7.44 4.61
CA GLY A 150 -0.74 -8.38 3.87
C GLY A 150 0.05 -9.56 3.31
N TYR A 151 1.25 -9.31 2.75
CA TYR A 151 2.12 -10.38 2.28
C TYR A 151 2.57 -11.32 3.41
N ILE A 152 2.97 -10.76 4.56
CA ILE A 152 3.34 -11.54 5.75
C ILE A 152 2.18 -12.39 6.26
N GLU A 153 0.95 -11.86 6.25
CA GLU A 153 -0.24 -12.62 6.65
C GLU A 153 -0.47 -13.83 5.73
N VAL A 154 -0.32 -13.65 4.42
CA VAL A 154 -0.42 -14.76 3.44
C VAL A 154 0.65 -15.83 3.67
N LEU A 155 1.89 -15.47 4.04
CA LEU A 155 2.94 -16.44 4.38
C LEU A 155 2.57 -17.27 5.63
N ARG A 156 1.99 -16.62 6.65
CA ARG A 156 1.52 -17.30 7.87
C ARG A 156 0.36 -18.24 7.57
N GLU A 157 -0.56 -17.81 6.71
CA GLU A 157 -1.68 -18.64 6.26
C GLU A 157 -1.19 -19.86 5.48
N MET A 158 -0.22 -19.69 4.58
CA MET A 158 0.39 -20.79 3.83
C MET A 158 0.93 -21.88 4.77
N GLU A 159 1.73 -21.48 5.77
CA GLU A 159 2.27 -22.41 6.75
C GLU A 159 1.15 -23.14 7.49
N LYS A 160 0.14 -22.40 7.95
CA LYS A 160 -1.01 -22.93 8.70
C LYS A 160 -1.87 -23.89 7.87
N LEU A 161 -2.07 -23.62 6.58
CA LEU A 161 -2.96 -24.39 5.72
C LEU A 161 -2.28 -25.64 5.15
N PHE A 162 -1.04 -25.51 4.67
CA PHE A 162 -0.44 -26.51 3.79
C PHE A 162 0.75 -27.25 4.42
N LEU A 163 1.44 -26.66 5.38
CA LEU A 163 2.69 -27.21 5.93
C LEU A 163 2.51 -27.84 7.33
N GLN A 164 1.31 -28.35 7.65
CA GLN A 164 1.03 -28.90 8.98
C GLN A 164 1.29 -30.41 9.09
N LYS A 165 1.00 -31.17 8.03
CA LYS A 165 0.93 -32.64 8.08
C LYS A 165 1.95 -33.32 7.17
N THR A 166 2.22 -32.71 6.03
CA THR A 166 3.06 -33.28 4.98
C THR A 166 4.31 -32.42 4.78
N PRO A 167 5.41 -33.02 4.31
CA PRO A 167 6.67 -32.32 4.04
C PRO A 167 6.61 -31.38 2.83
N TYR A 168 5.64 -31.56 1.93
CA TYR A 168 5.36 -30.68 0.78
C TYR A 168 3.90 -30.19 0.85
N LEU A 169 3.54 -29.20 0.03
CA LEU A 169 2.30 -28.44 0.20
C LEU A 169 1.02 -29.27 0.08
N ALA A 170 1.05 -30.33 -0.73
CA ALA A 170 -0.12 -31.15 -1.01
C ALA A 170 0.05 -32.65 -0.71
N SER A 171 1.29 -33.12 -0.49
CA SER A 171 1.63 -34.55 -0.39
C SER A 171 2.99 -34.80 0.29
N ASP A 172 3.34 -36.08 0.46
CA ASP A 172 4.66 -36.51 0.93
C ASP A 172 5.78 -36.35 -0.12
N ASP A 173 5.40 -36.33 -1.39
CA ASP A 173 6.28 -36.08 -2.53
C ASP A 173 6.09 -34.67 -3.08
N ILE A 174 7.13 -34.17 -3.77
CA ILE A 174 7.12 -32.86 -4.43
C ILE A 174 6.18 -32.85 -5.64
N THR A 175 5.45 -31.75 -5.83
CA THR A 175 4.44 -31.61 -6.89
C THR A 175 4.59 -30.31 -7.67
N ILE A 176 3.81 -30.15 -8.74
CA ILE A 176 3.74 -28.89 -9.48
C ILE A 176 3.31 -27.70 -8.60
N ALA A 177 2.58 -27.93 -7.51
CA ALA A 177 2.22 -26.88 -6.56
C ALA A 177 3.45 -26.35 -5.81
N ASP A 178 4.36 -27.24 -5.40
CA ASP A 178 5.59 -26.85 -4.72
C ASP A 178 6.50 -26.03 -5.65
N ILE A 179 6.64 -26.48 -6.90
CA ILE A 179 7.43 -25.78 -7.93
C ILE A 179 6.88 -24.36 -8.14
N GLN A 180 5.57 -24.23 -8.36
CA GLN A 180 4.92 -22.94 -8.60
C GLN A 180 5.10 -21.98 -7.43
N VAL A 181 4.76 -22.43 -6.21
CA VAL A 181 4.79 -21.58 -5.03
C VAL A 181 6.22 -21.18 -4.67
N ALA A 182 7.19 -22.10 -4.79
CA ALA A 182 8.59 -21.77 -4.55
C ALA A 182 9.12 -20.75 -5.56
N CYS A 183 8.81 -20.89 -6.85
CA CYS A 183 9.19 -19.89 -7.87
C CYS A 183 8.58 -18.51 -7.59
N GLN A 184 7.35 -18.47 -7.07
CA GLN A 184 6.70 -17.21 -6.66
C GLN A 184 7.39 -16.59 -5.43
N LEU A 185 7.75 -17.39 -4.43
CA LEU A 185 8.38 -16.92 -3.20
C LEU A 185 9.81 -16.39 -3.40
N MET A 186 10.47 -16.70 -4.52
CA MET A 186 11.72 -16.05 -4.91
C MET A 186 11.63 -14.52 -4.89
N PHE A 187 10.47 -13.93 -5.19
CA PHE A 187 10.27 -12.48 -5.10
C PHE A 187 10.41 -11.91 -3.67
N SER A 188 10.34 -12.73 -2.62
CA SER A 188 10.65 -12.29 -1.24
C SER A 188 12.06 -11.72 -1.09
N GLN A 189 13.01 -12.19 -1.89
CA GLN A 189 14.38 -11.70 -1.88
C GLN A 189 14.47 -10.22 -2.28
N VAL A 190 13.58 -9.76 -3.17
CA VAL A 190 13.51 -8.35 -3.61
C VAL A 190 13.19 -7.40 -2.44
N PHE A 191 12.52 -7.92 -1.41
CA PHE A 191 12.12 -7.17 -0.22
C PHE A 191 12.95 -7.51 1.02
N ASN A 192 13.98 -8.35 0.87
CA ASN A 192 14.80 -8.83 1.97
C ASN A 192 13.96 -9.45 3.11
N ILE A 193 12.93 -10.22 2.75
CA ILE A 193 12.10 -10.94 3.71
C ILE A 193 12.80 -12.23 4.13
N ASP A 194 12.98 -12.39 5.44
CA ASP A 194 13.52 -13.60 6.07
C ASP A 194 12.39 -14.57 6.44
N PHE A 195 12.55 -15.83 6.07
CA PHE A 195 11.61 -16.90 6.41
C PHE A 195 11.92 -17.59 7.75
N SER A 196 13.05 -17.31 8.40
CA SER A 196 13.41 -17.91 9.70
C SER A 196 12.33 -17.79 10.79
N PRO A 197 11.47 -16.75 10.85
CA PRO A 197 10.34 -16.69 11.79
C PRO A 197 9.21 -17.69 11.51
N TYR A 198 9.22 -18.32 10.34
CA TYR A 198 8.21 -19.24 9.81
C TYR A 198 8.88 -20.61 9.59
N PRO A 199 9.18 -21.37 10.66
CA PRO A 199 10.12 -22.49 10.60
C PRO A 199 9.70 -23.57 9.60
N LYS A 200 8.41 -23.91 9.51
CA LYS A 200 7.97 -24.94 8.55
C LYS A 200 8.02 -24.44 7.11
N LEU A 201 7.70 -23.16 6.89
CA LEU A 201 7.85 -22.51 5.58
C LEU A 201 9.31 -22.49 5.15
N ASN A 202 10.21 -22.07 6.03
CA ASN A 202 11.65 -22.03 5.76
C ASN A 202 12.22 -23.42 5.42
N ASP A 203 11.87 -24.43 6.22
CA ASP A 203 12.33 -25.80 6.01
C ASP A 203 11.80 -26.37 4.69
N TRP A 204 10.51 -26.15 4.40
CA TRP A 204 9.90 -26.54 3.12
C TRP A 204 10.58 -25.83 1.94
N TYR A 205 10.81 -24.53 2.04
CA TYR A 205 11.39 -23.73 0.95
C TYR A 205 12.81 -24.23 0.61
N VAL A 206 13.67 -24.36 1.63
CA VAL A 206 15.03 -24.90 1.47
C VAL A 206 15.00 -26.32 0.90
N LYS A 207 14.04 -27.14 1.33
CA LYS A 207 13.87 -28.50 0.83
C LYS A 207 13.51 -28.52 -0.64
N VAL A 208 12.55 -27.71 -1.09
CA VAL A 208 12.14 -27.63 -2.50
C VAL A 208 13.31 -27.23 -3.39
N GLN A 209 14.08 -26.20 -3.00
CA GLN A 209 15.26 -25.75 -3.75
C GLN A 209 16.29 -26.88 -3.94
N LYS A 210 16.54 -27.67 -2.90
CA LYS A 210 17.49 -28.80 -2.93
C LYS A 210 16.97 -30.01 -3.71
N SER A 211 15.66 -30.20 -3.75
CA SER A 211 15.03 -31.33 -4.43
C SER A 211 14.97 -31.17 -5.96
N LEU A 212 15.14 -29.95 -6.47
CA LEU A 212 14.99 -29.62 -7.90
C LEU A 212 16.37 -29.36 -8.54
N LYS A 213 16.77 -30.22 -9.47
CA LYS A 213 18.05 -30.14 -10.19
C LYS A 213 18.15 -28.89 -11.07
N GLY A 214 17.04 -28.46 -11.65
CA GLY A 214 16.97 -27.27 -12.52
C GLY A 214 16.97 -25.94 -11.76
N TRP A 215 16.92 -25.95 -10.42
CA TRP A 215 16.64 -24.77 -9.62
C TRP A 215 17.61 -23.62 -9.89
N GLU A 216 18.91 -23.83 -9.66
CA GLU A 216 19.94 -22.78 -9.79
C GLU A 216 19.97 -22.21 -11.22
N ARG A 217 19.99 -23.09 -12.22
CA ARG A 217 20.09 -22.72 -13.64
C ARG A 217 18.90 -21.89 -14.13
N VAL A 218 17.69 -22.24 -13.71
CA VAL A 218 16.47 -21.52 -14.14
C VAL A 218 16.38 -20.14 -13.47
N HIS A 219 16.93 -19.99 -12.28
CA HIS A 219 16.82 -18.77 -11.49
C HIS A 219 17.99 -17.79 -11.66
N GLU A 220 19.05 -18.15 -12.40
CA GLU A 220 20.24 -17.30 -12.63
C GLU A 220 19.88 -15.88 -13.11
N GLU A 221 19.03 -15.76 -14.13
CA GLU A 221 18.60 -14.46 -14.66
C GLU A 221 17.72 -13.68 -13.68
N PHE A 222 16.93 -14.38 -12.88
CA PHE A 222 16.11 -13.76 -11.85
C PHE A 222 16.96 -13.21 -10.70
N GLU A 223 17.97 -13.96 -10.27
CA GLU A 223 18.92 -13.51 -9.24
C GLU A 223 19.65 -12.22 -9.69
N ALA A 224 20.04 -12.13 -10.97
CA ALA A 224 20.57 -10.89 -11.55
C ALA A 224 19.55 -9.74 -11.49
N PHE A 225 18.27 -10.02 -11.75
CA PHE A 225 17.18 -9.04 -11.60
C PHE A 225 16.98 -8.59 -10.14
N VAL A 226 17.07 -9.50 -9.16
CA VAL A 226 17.01 -9.15 -7.72
C VAL A 226 18.13 -8.19 -7.36
N VAL A 227 19.36 -8.47 -7.80
CA VAL A 227 20.52 -7.59 -7.57
C VAL A 227 20.27 -6.19 -8.15
N GLU A 228 19.73 -6.08 -9.37
CA GLU A 228 19.42 -4.78 -9.96
C GLU A 228 18.28 -4.08 -9.21
N CYS A 229 17.21 -4.78 -8.81
CA CYS A 229 16.15 -4.21 -7.97
C CYS A 229 16.69 -3.62 -6.66
N VAL A 230 17.52 -4.36 -5.93
CA VAL A 230 18.13 -3.91 -4.67
C VAL A 230 19.07 -2.72 -4.91
N LYS A 231 19.84 -2.74 -6.00
CA LYS A 231 20.68 -1.62 -6.40
C LYS A 231 19.85 -0.37 -6.68
N GLN A 232 18.75 -0.49 -7.42
CA GLN A 232 17.84 0.63 -7.70
C GLN A 232 17.15 1.14 -6.44
N GLN A 233 16.72 0.25 -5.53
CA GLN A 233 16.19 0.65 -4.22
C GLN A 233 17.22 1.44 -3.39
N LYS A 234 18.48 1.01 -3.36
CA LYS A 234 19.57 1.74 -2.67
C LYS A 234 19.87 3.07 -3.33
N LEU A 235 19.87 3.13 -4.67
CA LEU A 235 20.00 4.39 -5.41
C LEU A 235 18.84 5.33 -5.10
N ASN A 236 17.60 4.83 -5.03
CA ASN A 236 16.42 5.59 -4.65
C ASN A 236 16.48 6.06 -3.18
N GLN A 237 16.88 5.21 -2.23
CA GLN A 237 17.06 5.62 -0.83
C GLN A 237 18.18 6.65 -0.66
N ALA A 238 19.30 6.48 -1.38
CA ALA A 238 20.39 7.45 -1.38
C ALA A 238 19.99 8.75 -2.08
N HIS A 239 19.16 8.66 -3.13
CA HIS A 239 18.52 9.80 -3.79
C HIS A 239 17.58 10.49 -2.80
N ASP A 240 16.68 9.80 -2.11
CA ASP A 240 15.76 10.33 -1.08
C ASP A 240 16.51 11.00 0.08
N GLN A 241 17.61 10.39 0.55
CA GLN A 241 18.49 10.97 1.57
C GLN A 241 19.22 12.22 1.08
N LYS A 242 19.58 12.29 -0.22
CA LYS A 242 20.14 13.48 -0.86
C LYS A 242 19.07 14.54 -1.18
N MET A 243 17.84 14.14 -1.50
CA MET A 243 16.66 14.98 -1.78
C MET A 243 16.19 15.71 -0.52
N LYS A 244 16.35 15.10 0.67
CA LYS A 244 16.20 15.81 1.95
C LYS A 244 17.21 16.95 2.13
N LYS A 245 18.33 16.95 1.39
CA LYS A 245 19.43 17.90 1.58
C LYS A 245 19.43 19.04 0.56
N HIS A 246 19.16 18.81 -0.73
CA HIS A 246 19.25 19.84 -1.78
C HIS A 246 18.05 19.82 -2.74
N GLY A 247 17.21 20.85 -2.65
CA GLY A 247 16.01 21.01 -3.48
C GLY A 247 16.29 21.49 -4.91
N LYS A 248 15.92 20.62 -5.88
CA LYS A 248 15.53 20.81 -7.31
C LYS A 248 16.61 20.93 -8.41
N ASP A 249 16.38 20.28 -9.60
CA ASP A 249 16.10 20.94 -10.91
C ASP A 249 15.87 20.12 -12.23
N ALA A 250 15.53 20.93 -13.26
CA ALA A 250 15.59 20.95 -14.74
C ALA A 250 15.30 19.77 -15.68
N ALA A 251 15.31 18.49 -15.28
CA ALA A 251 15.20 17.39 -16.26
C ALA A 251 14.06 16.38 -16.04
N GLY A 252 13.14 16.63 -15.09
CA GLY A 252 11.83 15.97 -14.93
C GLY A 252 11.81 14.43 -14.98
N GLY A 253 11.63 13.66 -13.90
CA GLY A 253 11.08 13.91 -12.56
C GLY A 253 11.58 12.85 -11.55
N ASN A 254 10.97 12.57 -10.39
CA ASN A 254 9.67 12.97 -9.83
C ASN A 254 9.71 14.30 -9.06
N ARG A 255 8.85 15.22 -9.48
CA ARG A 255 8.52 16.43 -8.72
C ARG A 255 7.47 16.04 -7.68
N GLN A 256 7.80 16.15 -6.38
CA GLN A 256 6.77 16.22 -5.34
C GLN A 256 5.71 17.24 -5.78
N PRO A 257 4.42 17.01 -5.49
CA PRO A 257 3.42 18.04 -5.71
C PRO A 257 3.95 19.34 -5.11
N ASP A 258 3.97 20.40 -5.92
CA ASP A 258 4.44 21.70 -5.46
C ASP A 258 3.56 22.20 -4.31
N VAL A 259 2.30 21.77 -4.28
CA VAL A 259 1.33 21.97 -3.20
C VAL A 259 0.60 20.64 -2.93
N TYR A 260 0.60 20.24 -1.66
CA TYR A 260 -0.12 19.06 -1.14
C TYR A 260 -0.95 19.48 0.06
N HIS A 261 -2.26 19.22 0.03
CA HIS A 261 -3.13 19.47 1.16
C HIS A 261 -4.01 18.25 1.47
N THR A 262 -4.17 17.98 2.76
CA THR A 262 -5.28 17.18 3.29
C THR A 262 -6.24 18.16 3.98
N VAL A 263 -7.48 18.17 3.53
CA VAL A 263 -8.53 19.08 4.00
C VAL A 263 -9.67 18.25 4.56
N TYR A 264 -10.11 18.58 5.76
CA TYR A 264 -11.30 18.00 6.36
C TYR A 264 -12.49 18.96 6.22
N PHE A 265 -13.64 18.43 5.80
CA PHE A 265 -14.92 19.14 5.79
C PHE A 265 -15.92 18.42 6.69
N GLN A 266 -16.62 19.18 7.54
CA GLN A 266 -17.76 18.66 8.31
C GLN A 266 -19.04 18.66 7.46
N LYS A 267 -18.97 18.05 6.28
CA LYS A 267 -20.00 17.96 5.25
C LYS A 267 -19.86 16.61 4.53
N PRO A 268 -20.94 16.04 3.99
CA PRO A 268 -20.86 14.82 3.19
C PRO A 268 -20.20 15.09 1.81
N PRO A 269 -19.62 14.06 1.14
CA PRO A 269 -18.90 14.24 -0.12
C PRO A 269 -19.69 14.92 -1.23
N GLU A 270 -21.00 14.65 -1.29
CA GLU A 270 -21.91 15.24 -2.28
C GLU A 270 -22.04 16.75 -2.13
N GLU A 271 -22.06 17.25 -0.88
CA GLU A 271 -22.11 18.67 -0.61
C GLU A 271 -20.79 19.34 -0.96
N VAL A 272 -19.65 18.74 -0.59
CA VAL A 272 -18.32 19.25 -0.97
C VAL A 272 -18.16 19.28 -2.49
N TRP A 273 -18.64 18.25 -3.20
CA TRP A 273 -18.64 18.20 -4.65
C TRP A 273 -19.53 19.29 -5.27
N ALA A 274 -20.75 19.48 -4.75
CA ALA A 274 -21.67 20.50 -5.23
C ALA A 274 -21.05 21.91 -5.15
N MET A 275 -20.20 22.17 -4.17
CA MET A 275 -19.46 23.43 -4.06
C MET A 275 -18.48 23.63 -5.23
N PHE A 276 -17.83 22.60 -5.76
CA PHE A 276 -17.00 22.74 -6.97
C PHE A 276 -17.84 23.00 -8.22
N VAL A 277 -19.02 22.38 -8.32
CA VAL A 277 -19.94 22.52 -9.46
C VAL A 277 -20.65 23.87 -9.45
N GLN A 278 -20.90 24.44 -8.27
CA GLN A 278 -21.60 25.71 -8.07
C GLN A 278 -20.72 26.71 -7.29
N PRO A 279 -19.59 27.16 -7.85
CA PRO A 279 -18.63 27.95 -7.09
C PRO A 279 -19.12 29.35 -6.71
N ASP A 280 -20.07 29.92 -7.45
CA ASP A 280 -20.69 31.21 -7.10
C ASP A 280 -21.37 31.20 -5.72
N THR A 281 -21.72 30.04 -5.18
CA THR A 281 -22.38 29.92 -3.87
C THR A 281 -21.47 30.26 -2.68
N TRP A 282 -20.14 30.22 -2.86
CA TRP A 282 -19.16 30.47 -1.80
C TRP A 282 -17.98 31.35 -2.22
N ALA A 283 -17.67 31.45 -3.52
CA ALA A 283 -16.52 32.19 -4.03
C ALA A 283 -16.66 33.72 -3.92
N GLY A 284 -17.89 34.23 -3.74
CA GLY A 284 -18.18 35.67 -3.59
C GLY A 284 -17.85 36.53 -4.82
N SER A 285 -17.49 35.91 -5.94
CA SER A 285 -17.14 36.54 -7.21
C SER A 285 -17.41 35.56 -8.36
N LYS A 286 -17.47 36.09 -9.59
CA LYS A 286 -17.86 35.33 -10.77
C LYS A 286 -16.98 34.10 -10.97
N SER A 287 -17.57 32.92 -10.84
CA SER A 287 -16.91 31.63 -10.99
C SER A 287 -17.81 30.67 -11.75
N GLU A 288 -17.26 29.98 -12.73
CA GLU A 288 -18.02 29.09 -13.62
C GLU A 288 -17.37 27.71 -13.62
N PHE A 289 -18.18 26.65 -13.65
CA PHE A 289 -17.71 25.28 -13.75
C PHE A 289 -18.60 24.47 -14.67
N THR A 290 -17.99 23.78 -15.64
CA THR A 290 -18.71 22.86 -16.54
C THR A 290 -18.41 21.42 -16.15
N GLU A 291 -19.39 20.71 -15.59
CA GLU A 291 -19.25 19.31 -15.11
C GLU A 291 -19.25 18.29 -16.25
N LYS A 292 -18.22 18.32 -17.10
CA LYS A 292 -17.92 17.27 -18.07
C LYS A 292 -16.42 17.26 -18.42
N PRO A 293 -15.84 16.10 -18.81
CA PRO A 293 -14.50 16.08 -19.41
C PRO A 293 -14.41 17.03 -20.61
N GLY A 294 -13.33 17.81 -20.69
CA GLY A 294 -13.14 18.91 -21.64
C GLY A 294 -13.89 20.20 -21.32
N GLY A 295 -14.75 20.21 -20.28
CA GLY A 295 -15.44 21.41 -19.79
C GLY A 295 -14.46 22.44 -19.24
N LYS A 296 -14.77 23.73 -19.42
CA LYS A 296 -13.98 24.84 -18.87
C LYS A 296 -14.43 25.19 -17.46
N PHE A 297 -13.51 25.75 -16.69
CA PHE A 297 -13.81 26.39 -15.42
C PHE A 297 -13.05 27.70 -15.27
N SER A 298 -13.59 28.59 -14.45
CA SER A 298 -12.95 29.83 -14.00
C SER A 298 -13.33 30.06 -12.54
N TYR A 299 -12.36 30.45 -11.72
CA TYR A 299 -12.58 30.83 -10.33
C TYR A 299 -12.03 32.23 -10.08
N PHE A 300 -12.85 33.10 -9.49
CA PHE A 300 -12.51 34.46 -9.08
C PHE A 300 -11.89 35.35 -10.18
N GLU A 301 -12.12 35.03 -11.46
CA GLU A 301 -11.52 35.67 -12.65
C GLU A 301 -9.97 35.66 -12.72
N ILE A 302 -9.30 35.04 -11.74
CA ILE A 302 -7.83 34.94 -11.66
C ILE A 302 -7.31 33.52 -11.85
N VAL A 303 -8.21 32.54 -11.86
CA VAL A 303 -7.90 31.13 -12.09
C VAL A 303 -8.77 30.62 -13.22
N GLU A 304 -8.17 29.92 -14.16
CA GLU A 304 -8.87 29.30 -15.28
C GLU A 304 -8.31 27.91 -15.59
N GLY A 305 -9.10 27.12 -16.30
CA GLY A 305 -8.64 25.79 -16.67
C GLY A 305 -9.62 24.93 -17.44
N THR A 306 -9.30 23.64 -17.48
CA THR A 306 -10.10 22.61 -18.17
C THR A 306 -10.17 21.36 -17.33
N ASN A 307 -11.37 20.81 -17.19
CA ASN A 307 -11.62 19.54 -16.51
C ASN A 307 -11.16 18.39 -17.41
N LEU A 308 -10.11 17.68 -17.02
CA LEU A 308 -9.53 16.58 -17.80
C LEU A 308 -10.20 15.24 -17.49
N TYR A 309 -10.57 15.02 -16.23
CA TYR A 309 -11.30 13.84 -15.77
C TYR A 309 -12.22 14.23 -14.63
N ILE A 310 -13.43 13.65 -14.63
CA ILE A 310 -14.46 13.85 -13.62
C ILE A 310 -15.02 12.48 -13.25
N GLN A 311 -15.04 12.19 -11.96
CA GLN A 311 -15.86 11.17 -11.34
C GLN A 311 -16.65 11.85 -10.23
N THR A 312 -17.94 12.07 -10.48
CA THR A 312 -18.85 12.78 -9.58
C THR A 312 -18.72 12.27 -8.15
N ASN A 313 -18.65 13.21 -7.19
CA ASN A 313 -18.48 13.00 -5.75
C ASN A 313 -17.16 12.36 -5.28
N HIS A 314 -16.24 12.02 -6.18
CA HIS A 314 -15.03 11.27 -5.81
C HIS A 314 -13.73 11.87 -6.32
N ARG A 315 -13.67 12.31 -7.58
CA ARG A 315 -12.38 12.64 -8.18
C ARG A 315 -12.48 13.69 -9.28
N LEU A 316 -11.54 14.62 -9.25
CA LEU A 316 -11.40 15.69 -10.21
C LEU A 316 -9.93 15.82 -10.65
N LEU A 317 -9.69 15.85 -11.95
CA LEU A 317 -8.40 16.16 -12.56
C LEU A 317 -8.56 17.38 -13.46
N GLN A 318 -7.70 18.37 -13.27
CA GLN A 318 -7.76 19.65 -13.97
C GLN A 318 -6.41 20.07 -14.53
N SER A 319 -6.43 20.67 -15.72
CA SER A 319 -5.41 21.62 -16.14
C SER A 319 -5.78 22.96 -15.55
N TRP A 320 -4.92 23.52 -14.70
CA TRP A 320 -5.21 24.67 -13.84
C TRP A 320 -4.16 25.75 -14.05
N ARG A 321 -4.56 27.00 -14.15
CA ARG A 321 -3.62 28.12 -14.35
C ARG A 321 -4.13 29.36 -13.62
N HIS A 322 -3.21 30.07 -12.98
CA HIS A 322 -3.45 31.42 -12.49
C HIS A 322 -3.07 32.44 -13.58
N THR A 323 -3.82 33.52 -13.71
CA THR A 323 -3.64 34.55 -14.75
C THR A 323 -2.26 35.21 -14.73
N ASP A 324 -1.75 35.53 -13.54
CA ASP A 324 -0.41 36.11 -13.33
C ASP A 324 0.80 35.17 -13.64
N TRP A 325 0.57 33.93 -14.07
CA TRP A 325 1.67 33.01 -14.37
C TRP A 325 2.32 33.33 -15.73
N PRO A 326 3.67 33.32 -15.84
CA PRO A 326 4.35 33.70 -17.07
C PRO A 326 4.00 32.79 -18.27
N THR A 327 3.99 31.48 -18.09
CA THR A 327 3.63 30.48 -19.12
C THR A 327 3.16 29.17 -18.49
N GLY A 328 2.41 28.35 -19.24
CA GLY A 328 2.06 26.97 -18.89
C GLY A 328 0.87 26.82 -17.93
N SER A 329 0.35 25.60 -17.83
CA SER A 329 -0.63 25.21 -16.82
C SER A 329 -0.02 24.21 -15.84
N SER A 330 -0.64 24.12 -14.67
CA SER A 330 -0.40 23.11 -13.65
C SER A 330 -1.40 21.97 -13.79
N THR A 331 -1.07 20.81 -13.21
CA THR A 331 -1.99 19.69 -13.06
C THR A 331 -2.50 19.65 -11.64
N VAL A 332 -3.82 19.71 -11.45
CA VAL A 332 -4.48 19.59 -10.14
C VAL A 332 -5.24 18.26 -10.08
N ARG A 333 -5.01 17.49 -9.01
CA ARG A 333 -5.79 16.30 -8.65
C ARG A 333 -6.46 16.55 -7.31
N ILE A 334 -7.76 16.33 -7.28
CA ILE A 334 -8.57 16.38 -6.06
C ILE A 334 -9.26 15.02 -5.92
N ASN A 335 -9.03 14.37 -4.79
CA ASN A 335 -9.78 13.18 -4.39
C ASN A 335 -10.67 13.55 -3.20
N ILE A 336 -11.89 13.06 -3.19
CA ILE A 336 -12.90 13.28 -2.17
C ILE A 336 -13.37 11.92 -1.67
N GLU A 337 -13.23 11.69 -0.37
CA GLU A 337 -13.59 10.43 0.27
C GLU A 337 -14.41 10.70 1.53
N PRO A 338 -15.42 9.85 1.81
CA PRO A 338 -16.17 9.96 3.06
C PRO A 338 -15.26 9.72 4.26
N GLU A 339 -15.38 10.55 5.29
CA GLU A 339 -14.63 10.41 6.54
C GLU A 339 -15.60 10.53 7.74
N GLY A 340 -15.75 9.44 8.50
CA GLY A 340 -16.72 9.36 9.60
C GLY A 340 -18.18 9.30 9.13
N GLN A 341 -19.13 9.66 10.00
CA GLN A 341 -20.57 9.55 9.71
C GLN A 341 -21.13 10.65 8.79
N ASN A 342 -20.50 11.83 8.75
CA ASN A 342 -20.98 12.98 7.97
C ASN A 342 -19.87 13.98 7.64
N GLY A 343 -18.64 13.48 7.48
CA GLY A 343 -17.46 14.27 7.15
C GLY A 343 -16.86 13.82 5.83
N THR A 344 -15.94 14.62 5.31
CA THR A 344 -15.26 14.39 4.04
C THR A 344 -13.79 14.71 4.18
N GLN A 345 -12.94 13.79 3.73
CA GLN A 345 -11.55 14.06 3.47
C GLN A 345 -11.36 14.46 2.01
N LEU A 346 -10.62 15.54 1.80
CA LEU A 346 -10.20 15.99 0.47
C LEU A 346 -8.69 16.04 0.39
N ILE A 347 -8.12 15.36 -0.60
CA ILE A 347 -6.69 15.40 -0.89
C ILE A 347 -6.46 16.19 -2.18
N LEU A 348 -5.77 17.33 -2.05
CA LEU A 348 -5.31 18.16 -3.18
C LEU A 348 -3.84 17.86 -3.47
N LEU A 349 -3.55 17.56 -4.73
CA LEU A 349 -2.19 17.51 -5.27
C LEU A 349 -2.11 18.47 -6.46
N GLN A 350 -1.20 19.45 -6.41
CA GLN A 350 -0.93 20.31 -7.56
C GLN A 350 0.54 20.24 -7.98
N GLN A 351 0.77 19.98 -9.26
CA GLN A 351 2.09 19.85 -9.88
C GLN A 351 2.24 20.85 -11.02
N ASP A 352 3.48 21.15 -11.40
CA ASP A 352 3.81 22.03 -12.51
C ASP A 352 3.53 23.52 -12.27
N ILE A 353 3.59 23.93 -11.00
CA ILE A 353 3.46 25.34 -10.60
C ILE A 353 4.77 26.08 -10.95
N PRO A 354 4.74 27.28 -11.57
CA PRO A 354 5.95 28.09 -11.71
C PRO A 354 6.64 28.28 -10.36
N ARG A 355 7.96 28.06 -10.26
CA ARG A 355 8.67 27.98 -8.96
C ARG A 355 8.46 29.20 -8.07
N THR A 356 8.39 30.39 -8.66
CA THR A 356 8.16 31.67 -7.97
C THR A 356 6.73 31.83 -7.44
N CYS A 357 5.79 31.01 -7.90
CA CYS A 357 4.37 31.09 -7.59
C CYS A 357 3.93 30.07 -6.53
N ILE A 358 4.73 29.05 -6.22
CA ILE A 358 4.36 27.93 -5.33
C ILE A 358 3.76 28.41 -4.01
N LYS A 359 4.48 29.28 -3.28
CA LYS A 359 4.02 29.79 -1.98
C LYS A 359 2.68 30.53 -2.10
N LYS A 360 2.54 31.39 -3.11
CA LYS A 360 1.29 32.12 -3.35
C LYS A 360 0.15 31.17 -3.70
N THR A 361 0.41 30.11 -4.46
CA THR A 361 -0.61 29.13 -4.84
C THR A 361 -1.03 28.26 -3.65
N ASP A 362 -0.09 27.83 -2.81
CA ASP A 362 -0.36 27.14 -1.53
C ASP A 362 -1.30 27.97 -0.63
N GLU A 363 -0.93 29.24 -0.42
CA GLU A 363 -1.71 30.20 0.38
C GLU A 363 -3.09 30.46 -0.24
N LEU A 364 -3.17 30.59 -1.57
CA LEU A 364 -4.40 30.81 -2.31
C LEU A 364 -5.39 29.66 -2.13
N TRP A 365 -4.95 28.41 -2.24
CA TRP A 365 -5.83 27.25 -2.01
C TRP A 365 -6.49 27.30 -0.63
N ASN A 366 -5.70 27.55 0.42
CA ASN A 366 -6.25 27.59 1.77
C ASN A 366 -7.15 28.81 2.00
N ALA A 367 -6.70 29.99 1.59
CA ALA A 367 -7.38 31.25 1.90
C ALA A 367 -8.64 31.45 1.05
N GLN A 368 -8.61 31.06 -0.23
CA GLN A 368 -9.69 31.35 -1.18
C GLN A 368 -10.59 30.15 -1.43
N PHE A 369 -10.12 28.90 -1.30
CA PHE A 369 -10.98 27.72 -1.51
C PHE A 369 -11.37 27.08 -0.18
N TRP A 370 -10.40 26.55 0.57
CA TRP A 370 -10.72 25.70 1.73
C TRP A 370 -11.46 26.45 2.83
N LYS A 371 -10.94 27.60 3.28
CA LYS A 371 -11.62 28.38 4.33
C LYS A 371 -13.04 28.82 3.94
N PRO A 372 -13.29 29.43 2.76
CA PRO A 372 -14.65 29.80 2.36
C PRO A 372 -15.58 28.61 2.17
N MET A 373 -15.05 27.46 1.75
CA MET A 373 -15.83 26.22 1.65
C MET A 373 -16.13 25.56 3.01
N GLY A 374 -15.59 26.10 4.11
CA GLY A 374 -15.71 25.53 5.46
C GLY A 374 -14.76 24.35 5.74
N GLY A 375 -13.72 24.20 4.91
CA GLY A 375 -12.69 23.19 5.05
C GLY A 375 -11.55 23.63 5.96
N VAL A 376 -10.97 22.66 6.67
CA VAL A 376 -9.83 22.86 7.56
C VAL A 376 -8.64 22.08 7.02
N LEU A 377 -7.50 22.75 6.82
CA LEU A 377 -6.25 22.04 6.56
C LEU A 377 -5.83 21.25 7.79
N VAL A 378 -5.69 19.93 7.61
CA VAL A 378 -5.41 18.99 8.69
C VAL A 378 -4.16 18.14 8.43
N ARG A 379 -3.61 17.61 9.52
CA ARG A 379 -2.57 16.58 9.54
C ARG A 379 -2.84 15.59 10.67
N ASN A 380 -2.31 14.39 10.52
CA ASN A 380 -2.42 13.35 11.54
C ASN A 380 -1.13 13.26 12.36
N ILE A 381 -1.29 13.01 13.65
CA ILE A 381 -0.20 12.65 14.56
C ILE A 381 -0.18 11.12 14.63
N LEU A 382 1.01 10.52 14.51
CA LEU A 382 1.25 9.11 14.77
C LEU A 382 2.53 8.98 15.61
N GLN A 383 2.41 8.37 16.79
CA GLN A 383 3.51 8.17 17.71
C GLN A 383 3.38 6.80 18.37
N GLN A 384 4.48 6.06 18.45
CA GLN A 384 4.57 4.87 19.29
C GLN A 384 5.36 5.19 20.55
N ILE A 385 4.80 4.91 21.72
CA ILE A 385 5.38 5.28 23.01
C ILE A 385 5.44 4.04 23.90
N PHE A 386 6.55 3.85 24.60
CA PHE A 386 6.77 2.75 25.53
C PHE A 386 6.89 3.26 26.97
N PHE A 387 6.32 2.50 27.91
CA PHE A 387 6.33 2.76 29.34
C PHE A 387 6.84 1.52 30.11
N ASP A 388 8.05 1.62 30.67
CA ASP A 388 8.79 0.49 31.27
C ASP A 388 8.11 -0.19 32.47
N ASN A 389 7.21 0.48 33.20
CA ASN A 389 6.63 -0.07 34.44
C ASN A 389 5.16 0.25 34.64
N LEU A 390 4.44 0.60 33.57
CA LEU A 390 3.00 0.80 33.66
C LEU A 390 2.28 -0.45 33.14
N SER A 391 1.28 -0.91 33.89
CA SER A 391 0.33 -1.88 33.36
C SER A 391 -0.58 -1.23 32.29
N PRO A 392 -1.13 -2.00 31.34
CA PRO A 392 -2.13 -1.48 30.41
C PRO A 392 -3.33 -0.85 31.12
N HIS A 393 -3.71 -1.42 32.26
CA HIS A 393 -4.77 -0.87 33.11
C HIS A 393 -4.45 0.50 33.66
N THR A 394 -3.21 0.71 34.11
CA THR A 394 -2.76 2.01 34.61
C THR A 394 -2.77 3.06 33.50
N VAL A 395 -2.26 2.72 32.31
CA VAL A 395 -2.27 3.63 31.14
C VAL A 395 -3.71 3.97 30.74
N TYR A 396 -4.58 2.96 30.65
CA TYR A 396 -5.99 3.13 30.33
C TYR A 396 -6.68 4.04 31.36
N SER A 397 -6.53 3.72 32.65
CA SER A 397 -7.12 4.49 33.76
C SER A 397 -6.68 5.96 33.74
N LEU A 398 -5.39 6.24 33.50
CA LEU A 398 -4.87 7.61 33.42
C LEU A 398 -5.50 8.45 32.29
N MET A 399 -6.06 7.79 31.27
CA MET A 399 -6.75 8.43 30.14
C MET A 399 -8.27 8.42 30.26
N THR A 400 -8.84 7.62 31.15
CA THR A 400 -10.30 7.41 31.24
C THR A 400 -10.92 7.72 32.61
N ASP A 401 -10.12 7.90 33.66
CA ASP A 401 -10.61 8.23 35.01
C ASP A 401 -10.23 9.66 35.42
N SER A 402 -11.23 10.44 35.84
CA SER A 402 -11.07 11.85 36.22
C SER A 402 -10.01 12.07 37.30
N GLN A 403 -9.96 11.21 38.32
CA GLN A 403 -9.10 11.39 39.48
C GLN A 403 -7.64 11.09 39.13
N THR A 404 -7.39 9.95 38.47
CA THR A 404 -6.03 9.58 38.06
C THR A 404 -5.50 10.53 36.99
N CYS A 405 -6.33 10.93 36.03
CA CYS A 405 -5.98 11.89 34.99
C CYS A 405 -5.65 13.27 35.58
N SER A 406 -6.45 13.76 36.54
CA SER A 406 -6.17 15.02 37.24
C SER A 406 -4.86 14.95 38.04
N ARG A 407 -4.59 13.81 38.67
CA ARG A 407 -3.36 13.58 39.43
C ARG A 407 -2.12 13.54 38.55
N LEU A 408 -2.22 12.97 37.35
CA LEU A 408 -1.15 12.95 36.34
C LEU A 408 -0.87 14.35 35.81
N THR A 409 -1.92 15.01 35.33
CA THR A 409 -1.80 16.29 34.61
C THR A 409 -1.53 17.46 35.54
N LYS A 410 -1.88 17.35 36.84
CA LYS A 410 -1.86 18.44 37.83
C LYS A 410 -2.82 19.58 37.47
N THR A 411 -3.89 19.24 36.77
CA THR A 411 -4.97 20.13 36.31
C THR A 411 -6.30 19.41 36.49
N LYS A 412 -7.42 20.11 36.48
CA LYS A 412 -8.74 19.47 36.58
C LYS A 412 -9.05 18.70 35.29
N CYS A 413 -9.36 17.41 35.45
CA CYS A 413 -9.92 16.55 34.41
C CYS A 413 -11.28 16.01 34.87
N ASP A 414 -12.25 16.02 33.97
CA ASP A 414 -13.60 15.47 34.17
C ASP A 414 -13.94 14.56 32.97
N ILE A 415 -13.95 13.26 33.22
CA ILE A 415 -14.07 12.22 32.21
C ILE A 415 -15.26 11.34 32.60
N GLY A 416 -16.29 11.34 31.74
CA GLY A 416 -17.45 10.49 31.92
C GLY A 416 -17.12 9.01 31.75
N ARG A 417 -17.87 8.15 32.46
CA ARG A 417 -17.69 6.69 32.39
C ARG A 417 -18.52 6.12 31.25
N GLY A 418 -17.85 5.67 30.18
CA GLY A 418 -18.47 4.94 29.07
C GLY A 418 -18.56 5.72 27.76
N ILE A 419 -18.97 5.03 26.70
CA ILE A 419 -19.08 5.58 25.35
C ILE A 419 -20.17 6.66 25.29
N GLY A 420 -19.93 7.72 24.54
CA GLY A 420 -20.83 8.87 24.33
C GLY A 420 -20.79 9.91 25.45
N THR A 421 -20.10 9.63 26.56
CA THR A 421 -19.97 10.55 27.69
C THR A 421 -18.94 11.66 27.43
N ASN A 422 -19.09 12.79 28.12
CA ASN A 422 -18.23 13.96 27.92
C ASN A 422 -16.83 13.76 28.51
N VAL A 423 -15.86 14.44 27.90
CA VAL A 423 -14.45 14.50 28.31
C VAL A 423 -14.06 15.97 28.42
N SER A 424 -13.39 16.35 29.52
CA SER A 424 -12.78 17.66 29.73
C SER A 424 -11.43 17.46 30.40
N LEU A 425 -10.34 17.87 29.75
CA LEU A 425 -8.96 17.69 30.22
C LEU A 425 -8.27 19.04 30.33
N LEU A 426 -7.27 19.12 31.20
CA LEU A 426 -6.39 20.28 31.35
C LEU A 426 -7.16 21.58 31.60
N ASP A 427 -8.01 21.60 32.65
CA ASP A 427 -8.84 22.75 33.03
C ASP A 427 -9.78 23.23 31.89
N GLY A 428 -10.24 22.30 31.05
CA GLY A 428 -11.12 22.58 29.91
C GLY A 428 -10.39 23.03 28.64
N THR A 429 -9.06 22.94 28.60
CA THR A 429 -8.29 23.18 27.37
C THR A 429 -8.66 22.17 26.28
N LEU A 430 -8.97 20.93 26.64
CA LEU A 430 -9.50 19.93 25.72
C LEU A 430 -10.88 19.54 26.20
N THR A 431 -11.87 19.55 25.31
CA THR A 431 -13.22 19.09 25.60
C THR A 431 -13.72 18.19 24.48
N GLY A 432 -14.65 17.29 24.78
CA GLY A 432 -15.01 16.27 23.81
C GLY A 432 -15.90 15.17 24.34
N LYS A 433 -15.85 14.02 23.67
CA LYS A 433 -16.60 12.82 24.05
C LYS A 433 -15.79 11.55 23.86
N ASN A 434 -16.08 10.56 24.69
CA ASN A 434 -15.60 9.19 24.48
C ASN A 434 -16.37 8.57 23.30
N VAL A 435 -15.65 8.08 22.29
CA VAL A 435 -16.24 7.48 21.07
C VAL A 435 -16.22 5.97 21.15
N ASP A 436 -15.11 5.40 21.60
CA ASP A 436 -14.95 3.96 21.79
C ASP A 436 -13.98 3.71 22.94
N LEU A 437 -14.31 2.74 23.78
CA LEU A 437 -13.56 2.42 24.99
C LEU A 437 -13.54 0.91 25.15
N VAL A 438 -12.34 0.33 25.04
CA VAL A 438 -12.10 -1.08 25.33
C VAL A 438 -11.08 -1.13 26.46
N THR A 439 -11.54 -1.52 27.65
CA THR A 439 -10.72 -1.58 28.86
C THR A 439 -9.35 -2.21 28.58
N ASP A 440 -8.29 -1.49 28.95
CA ASP A 440 -6.89 -1.88 28.85
C ASP A 440 -6.34 -2.07 27.42
N VAL A 441 -7.16 -1.85 26.39
CA VAL A 441 -6.81 -2.13 24.98
C VAL A 441 -6.94 -0.89 24.10
N LYS A 442 -7.98 -0.08 24.28
CA LYS A 442 -8.27 1.02 23.35
C LYS A 442 -9.01 2.16 23.99
N VAL A 443 -8.57 3.39 23.70
CA VAL A 443 -9.28 4.63 24.03
C VAL A 443 -9.43 5.45 22.76
N VAL A 444 -10.67 5.79 22.40
CA VAL A 444 -10.98 6.68 21.29
C VAL A 444 -11.79 7.86 21.83
N GLN A 445 -11.29 9.08 21.61
CA GLN A 445 -11.90 10.31 22.06
C GLN A 445 -11.95 11.32 20.92
N GLN A 446 -13.12 11.92 20.73
CA GLN A 446 -13.27 13.05 19.83
C GLN A 446 -13.05 14.33 20.65
N LEU A 447 -12.05 15.13 20.30
CA LEU A 447 -11.53 16.23 21.10
C LEU A 447 -11.49 17.54 20.30
N GLN A 448 -11.94 18.60 20.94
CA GLN A 448 -11.81 19.99 20.51
C GLN A 448 -10.90 20.73 21.49
N PHE A 449 -10.03 21.59 20.96
CA PHE A 449 -9.08 22.35 21.76
C PHE A 449 -9.54 23.81 21.88
N THR A 450 -9.44 24.36 23.09
CA THR A 450 -9.67 25.78 23.37
C THR A 450 -8.33 26.53 23.31
N ILE A 451 -7.76 26.58 22.10
CA ILE A 451 -6.48 27.26 21.81
C ILE A 451 -6.65 28.21 20.63
N GLU A 452 -5.83 29.26 20.59
CA GLU A 452 -5.86 30.23 19.49
C GLU A 452 -5.65 29.53 18.13
N GLY A 453 -6.49 29.88 17.15
CA GLY A 453 -6.44 29.32 15.79
C GLY A 453 -7.15 27.97 15.61
N TRP A 454 -7.65 27.33 16.67
CA TRP A 454 -8.46 26.13 16.52
C TRP A 454 -9.83 26.46 15.89
N PRO A 455 -10.23 25.83 14.76
CA PRO A 455 -11.48 26.21 14.10
C PRO A 455 -12.73 25.89 14.95
N THR A 456 -13.72 26.77 14.89
CA THR A 456 -14.98 26.60 15.63
C THR A 456 -15.73 25.35 15.15
N GLY A 457 -16.14 24.51 16.10
CA GLY A 457 -16.86 23.26 15.80
C GLY A 457 -16.00 22.15 15.20
N HIS A 458 -14.68 22.35 15.10
CA HIS A 458 -13.75 21.35 14.58
C HIS A 458 -13.30 20.38 15.67
N TYR A 459 -13.36 19.10 15.37
CA TYR A 459 -12.91 18.04 16.26
C TYR A 459 -11.79 17.23 15.62
N SER A 460 -10.84 16.83 16.45
CA SER A 460 -9.82 15.83 16.14
C SER A 460 -10.18 14.51 16.81
N THR A 461 -9.75 13.38 16.25
CA THR A 461 -10.02 12.06 16.83
C THR A 461 -8.72 11.49 17.38
N LEU A 462 -8.64 11.38 18.69
CA LEU A 462 -7.57 10.67 19.39
C LEU A 462 -7.91 9.18 19.45
N THR A 463 -6.98 8.34 19.02
CA THR A 463 -7.00 6.89 19.19
C THR A 463 -5.73 6.45 19.88
N LEU A 464 -5.88 5.76 21.01
CA LEU A 464 -4.79 5.11 21.73
C LEU A 464 -5.03 3.61 21.70
N GLU A 465 -4.15 2.87 21.03
CA GLU A 465 -4.13 1.41 21.09
C GLU A 465 -3.08 0.98 22.11
N ILE A 466 -3.49 0.24 23.13
CA ILE A 466 -2.69 -0.12 24.29
C ILE A 466 -2.35 -1.60 24.20
N SER A 467 -1.07 -1.92 24.33
CA SER A 467 -0.57 -3.30 24.26
C SER A 467 0.39 -3.60 25.38
N ARG A 468 0.17 -4.72 26.08
CA ARG A 468 1.15 -5.26 27.02
C ARG A 468 2.35 -5.81 26.24
N VAL A 469 3.55 -5.46 26.67
CA VAL A 469 4.80 -5.99 26.13
C VAL A 469 5.73 -6.45 27.26
N ALA A 470 6.82 -7.12 26.92
CA ALA A 470 7.81 -7.53 27.91
C ALA A 470 8.39 -6.30 28.61
N GLY A 471 8.26 -6.25 29.94
CA GLY A 471 8.77 -5.13 30.74
C GLY A 471 8.01 -3.83 30.54
N GLY A 472 6.71 -3.83 30.24
CA GLY A 472 5.91 -2.61 30.25
C GLY A 472 4.66 -2.61 29.38
N THR A 473 4.26 -1.42 28.96
CA THR A 473 3.13 -1.17 28.06
C THR A 473 3.57 -0.27 26.90
N THR A 474 3.15 -0.61 25.70
CA THR A 474 3.29 0.25 24.52
C THR A 474 1.92 0.85 24.17
N ILE A 475 1.91 2.11 23.75
CA ILE A 475 0.76 2.72 23.09
C ILE A 475 1.11 3.11 21.65
N VAL A 476 0.16 2.93 20.75
CA VAL A 476 0.11 3.61 19.46
C VAL A 476 -0.85 4.77 19.60
N HIS A 477 -0.31 5.98 19.61
CA HIS A 477 -1.04 7.23 19.66
C HIS A 477 -1.24 7.75 18.24
N THR A 478 -2.49 7.73 17.79
CA THR A 478 -2.93 8.38 16.55
C THR A 478 -3.84 9.54 16.93
N GLN A 479 -3.64 10.72 16.33
CA GLN A 479 -4.62 11.79 16.40
C GLN A 479 -4.89 12.34 15.00
N GLU A 480 -6.10 12.12 14.54
CA GLU A 480 -6.54 12.48 13.20
C GLU A 480 -7.17 13.88 13.19
N ASN A 481 -7.14 14.52 12.02
CA ASN A 481 -7.78 15.80 11.79
C ASN A 481 -7.25 16.93 12.69
N VAL A 482 -5.95 16.99 12.96
CA VAL A 482 -5.35 18.10 13.71
C VAL A 482 -5.12 19.29 12.76
N PRO A 483 -5.66 20.49 13.03
CA PRO A 483 -5.42 21.67 12.22
C PRO A 483 -3.92 21.95 12.06
N VAL A 484 -3.46 22.15 10.83
CA VAL A 484 -2.03 22.32 10.50
C VAL A 484 -1.39 23.47 11.31
N CYS A 485 -2.13 24.56 11.51
CA CYS A 485 -1.67 25.71 12.30
C CYS A 485 -1.40 25.38 13.77
N ASN A 486 -2.09 24.38 14.34
CA ASN A 486 -1.95 23.97 15.74
C ASN A 486 -1.13 22.69 15.91
N PHE A 487 -0.70 22.03 14.84
CA PHE A 487 -0.06 20.71 14.88
C PHE A 487 1.08 20.60 15.90
N ARG A 488 2.04 21.53 15.86
CA ARG A 488 3.18 21.53 16.81
C ARG A 488 2.74 21.74 18.25
N GLN A 489 1.76 22.62 18.46
CA GLN A 489 1.24 22.91 19.80
C GLN A 489 0.53 21.69 20.40
N VAL A 490 -0.24 20.95 19.59
CA VAL A 490 -0.92 19.72 20.02
C VAL A 490 0.09 18.62 20.36
N VAL A 491 1.09 18.39 19.51
CA VAL A 491 2.17 17.43 19.77
C VAL A 491 2.89 17.74 21.09
N ASP A 492 3.28 19.01 21.28
CA ASP A 492 3.95 19.47 22.49
C ASP A 492 3.08 19.31 23.74
N LEU A 493 1.77 19.59 23.62
CA LEU A 493 0.82 19.47 24.71
C LEU A 493 0.71 18.02 25.17
N TRP A 494 0.53 17.06 24.26
CA TRP A 494 0.47 15.64 24.60
C TRP A 494 1.74 15.14 25.28
N ASP A 495 2.89 15.47 24.70
CA ASP A 495 4.20 15.07 25.24
C ASP A 495 4.43 15.61 26.66
N LYS A 496 4.18 16.91 26.89
CA LYS A 496 4.44 17.57 28.17
C LYS A 496 3.40 17.23 29.24
N SER A 497 2.13 17.13 28.86
CA SER A 497 1.03 16.98 29.82
C SER A 497 0.71 15.53 30.15
N PHE A 498 1.02 14.58 29.25
CA PHE A 498 0.71 13.16 29.42
C PHE A 498 1.96 12.30 29.35
N TRP A 499 2.60 12.17 28.18
CA TRP A 499 3.59 11.11 27.94
C TRP A 499 4.81 11.18 28.86
N LYS A 500 5.46 12.34 28.97
CA LYS A 500 6.60 12.51 29.88
C LYS A 500 6.23 12.36 31.35
N LYS A 501 4.98 12.66 31.71
CA LYS A 501 4.49 12.47 33.09
C LYS A 501 4.19 11.00 33.38
N MET A 502 3.61 10.27 32.42
CA MET A 502 3.38 8.83 32.50
C MET A 502 4.69 8.05 32.60
N GLN A 503 5.73 8.44 31.86
CA GLN A 503 7.06 7.83 31.97
C GLN A 503 7.67 7.93 33.38
N ARG A 504 7.26 8.93 34.17
CA ARG A 504 7.72 9.14 35.55
C ARG A 504 6.69 8.73 36.58
N TRP A 505 5.58 8.12 36.15
CA TRP A 505 4.50 7.73 37.02
C TRP A 505 4.88 6.50 37.81
N THR A 506 4.73 6.59 39.14
CA THR A 506 4.92 5.48 40.06
C THR A 506 3.54 5.01 40.52
N GLU A 507 3.27 3.71 40.39
CA GLU A 507 2.09 3.10 40.99
C GLU A 507 2.22 3.19 42.52
N ASP A 508 1.20 3.71 43.20
CA ASP A 508 1.17 3.61 44.65
C ASP A 508 1.02 2.13 44.99
N VAL A 509 2.03 1.53 45.60
CA VAL A 509 1.92 0.20 46.20
C VAL A 509 0.90 0.33 47.31
N VAL A 510 -0.32 -0.13 47.06
CA VAL A 510 -1.28 -0.39 48.14
C VAL A 510 -0.68 -1.55 48.92
N VAL A 511 -0.04 -1.22 50.05
CA VAL A 511 0.43 -2.17 51.07
C VAL A 511 -0.77 -2.81 51.77
#